data_AF-A0A7W4YLA4-F1
#
_entry.id   AF-A0A7W4YLA4-F1
#
_cell.length_a   1.000
_cell.length_b   1.000
_cell.length_c   1.000
_cell.angle_alpha   90.00
_cell.angle_beta   90.00
_cell.angle_gamma   90.00
#
_symmetry.space_group_name_H-M   'P 1'
#
loop_
_entity.id
_entity.type
_entity.pdbx_description
1 polymer ?
#
loop_
_entity_poly.entity_id
_entity_poly.type
_entity_poly.pdbx_seq_one_letter_code
_entity_poly.pdbx_strand_id
1 'polypeptide(L)'
;MAHARETLGAPRARLSRERIIEAGMMLAQGADASAISVRSIGSALGVDPTAAYRHFPNKHALMQALLDELLTRVLARVDLAADWRSRLRSVAVATLDVFTLYPAIAVEATVLTTNGPAETRTIELILAAFAEAGLDSAPMVRHYALFSSLVLSGAAGIARARSSDGLWLEGPLRVDPTEHPHVAANASELVALRDREIFLFGVESILEAAERHAAP
;
A
#
# COMPACT_ATOMS: atom_id res chain seq x y z
N MET A 1 -21.38 47.32 -31.03
CA MET A 1 -20.95 45.97 -31.44
C MET A 1 -20.28 45.30 -30.24
N ALA A 2 -20.75 44.09 -29.94
CA ALA A 2 -20.50 43.32 -28.74
C ALA A 2 -19.08 42.73 -28.69
N HIS A 3 -18.55 42.50 -27.49
CA HIS A 3 -17.83 41.28 -27.12
C HIS A 3 -17.87 41.15 -25.58
N ALA A 4 -18.97 40.58 -25.08
CA ALA A 4 -19.04 40.06 -23.73
C ALA A 4 -18.22 38.76 -23.70
N ARG A 5 -17.16 38.73 -22.88
CA ARG A 5 -16.41 37.50 -22.59
C ARG A 5 -17.30 36.60 -21.73
N GLU A 6 -17.88 35.60 -22.38
CA GLU A 6 -18.57 34.50 -21.75
C GLU A 6 -17.54 33.63 -21.01
N THR A 7 -17.37 33.88 -19.71
CA THR A 7 -16.74 32.91 -18.81
C THR A 7 -17.67 31.70 -18.70
N LEU A 8 -17.42 30.69 -19.53
CA LEU A 8 -18.01 29.36 -19.41
C LEU A 8 -17.55 28.75 -18.07
N GLY A 9 -18.27 29.06 -16.99
CA GLY A 9 -18.16 28.34 -15.74
C GLY A 9 -18.58 26.90 -15.98
N ALA A 10 -17.64 25.97 -15.91
CA ALA A 10 -17.95 24.55 -15.89
C ALA A 10 -19.04 24.32 -14.81
N PRO A 11 -20.12 23.59 -15.12
CA PRO A 11 -21.18 23.34 -14.14
C PRO A 11 -20.54 22.72 -12.91
N ARG A 12 -20.82 23.31 -11.74
CA ARG A 12 -20.33 22.86 -10.43
C ARG A 12 -20.77 21.40 -10.26
N ALA A 13 -19.92 20.46 -10.69
CA ALA A 13 -20.28 19.06 -10.79
C ALA A 13 -20.78 18.60 -9.42
N ARG A 14 -21.82 17.76 -9.43
CA ARG A 14 -22.43 17.26 -8.18
C ARG A 14 -21.37 16.53 -7.36
N LEU A 15 -21.43 16.69 -6.03
CA LEU A 15 -20.58 15.93 -5.12
C LEU A 15 -20.99 14.45 -5.18
N SER A 16 -20.01 13.56 -5.31
CA SER A 16 -20.19 12.11 -5.29
C SER A 16 -19.10 11.46 -4.43
N ARG A 17 -19.26 10.18 -4.08
CA ARG A 17 -18.23 9.44 -3.34
C ARG A 17 -16.92 9.37 -4.14
N GLU A 18 -17.02 9.12 -5.43
CA GLU A 18 -15.89 8.97 -6.37
C GLU A 18 -15.07 10.26 -6.43
N ARG A 19 -15.74 11.43 -6.53
CA ARG A 19 -15.05 12.73 -6.53
C ARG A 19 -14.39 13.07 -5.20
N ILE A 20 -14.97 12.65 -4.08
CA ILE A 20 -14.35 12.80 -2.76
C ILE A 20 -13.13 11.89 -2.64
N ILE A 21 -13.21 10.65 -3.11
CA ILE A 21 -12.09 9.71 -3.15
C ILE A 21 -10.97 10.27 -4.03
N GLU A 22 -11.27 10.71 -5.25
CA GLU A 22 -10.30 11.33 -6.17
C GLU A 22 -9.60 12.54 -5.53
N ALA A 23 -10.35 13.43 -4.90
CA ALA A 23 -9.77 14.57 -4.17
C ALA A 23 -8.92 14.15 -2.97
N GLY A 24 -9.35 13.13 -2.21
CA GLY A 24 -8.55 12.57 -1.13
C GLY A 24 -7.25 11.95 -1.63
N MET A 25 -7.29 11.24 -2.76
CA MET A 25 -6.11 10.69 -3.42
C MET A 25 -5.14 11.78 -3.88
N MET A 26 -5.64 12.89 -4.43
CA MET A 26 -4.79 14.03 -4.79
C MET A 26 -4.15 14.68 -3.56
N LEU A 27 -4.90 14.89 -2.49
CA LEU A 27 -4.37 15.45 -1.24
C LEU A 27 -3.36 14.53 -0.56
N ALA A 28 -3.50 13.22 -0.71
CA ALA A 28 -2.60 12.24 -0.11
C ALA A 28 -1.22 12.19 -0.78
N GLN A 29 -1.06 12.72 -2.00
CA GLN A 29 0.24 12.77 -2.68
C GLN A 29 1.17 13.72 -1.94
N GLY A 30 2.24 13.18 -1.36
CA GLY A 30 3.26 13.96 -0.66
C GLY A 30 2.85 14.55 0.70
N ALA A 31 1.58 14.41 1.11
CA ALA A 31 1.12 14.88 2.42
C ALA A 31 1.41 13.89 3.56
N ASP A 32 1.28 14.37 4.80
CA ASP A 32 1.21 13.51 5.99
C ASP A 32 -0.23 13.03 6.22
N ALA A 33 -0.41 11.86 6.85
CA ALA A 33 -1.72 11.26 7.15
C ALA A 33 -2.65 12.17 7.99
N SER A 34 -2.07 13.08 8.77
CA SER A 34 -2.81 14.08 9.57
C SER A 34 -3.54 15.11 8.71
N ALA A 35 -3.06 15.36 7.49
CA ALA A 35 -3.66 16.31 6.56
C ALA A 35 -4.99 15.80 5.95
N ILE A 36 -5.23 14.50 5.99
CA ILE A 36 -6.43 13.88 5.40
C ILE A 36 -7.58 13.85 6.42
N SER A 37 -8.66 14.56 6.09
CA SER A 37 -9.93 14.55 6.80
C SER A 37 -11.10 14.85 5.86
N VAL A 38 -12.31 14.44 6.24
CA VAL A 38 -13.55 14.74 5.50
C VAL A 38 -13.69 16.26 5.26
N ARG A 39 -13.35 17.07 6.27
CA ARG A 39 -13.36 18.53 6.18
C ARG A 39 -12.33 19.08 5.19
N SER A 40 -11.09 18.59 5.24
CA SER A 40 -10.02 19.03 4.32
C SER A 40 -10.37 18.74 2.86
N ILE A 41 -10.97 17.58 2.57
CA ILE A 41 -11.41 17.22 1.22
C ILE A 41 -12.60 18.08 0.78
N GLY A 42 -13.58 18.30 1.66
CA GLY A 42 -14.70 19.19 1.37
C GLY A 42 -14.23 20.61 1.03
N SER A 43 -13.24 21.11 1.76
CA SER A 43 -12.62 22.42 1.52
C SER A 43 -11.88 22.46 0.18
N ALA A 44 -11.09 21.42 -0.13
CA ALA A 44 -10.40 21.31 -1.42
C ALA A 44 -11.36 21.24 -2.62
N LEU A 45 -12.55 20.67 -2.42
CA LEU A 45 -13.62 20.62 -3.42
C LEU A 45 -14.51 21.88 -3.46
N GLY A 46 -14.29 22.85 -2.59
CA GLY A 46 -15.11 24.06 -2.49
C GLY A 46 -16.57 23.79 -2.10
N VAL A 47 -16.83 22.71 -1.36
CA VAL A 47 -18.16 22.32 -0.89
C VAL A 47 -18.30 22.52 0.62
N ASP A 48 -19.53 22.74 1.06
CA ASP A 48 -19.84 22.79 2.50
C ASP A 48 -19.45 21.45 3.17
N PRO A 49 -18.73 21.46 4.31
CA PRO A 49 -18.31 20.25 4.98
C PRO A 49 -19.45 19.26 5.27
N THR A 50 -20.65 19.76 5.56
CA THR A 50 -21.84 18.94 5.82
C THR A 50 -22.21 18.07 4.62
N ALA A 51 -21.96 18.55 3.39
CA ALA A 51 -22.17 17.77 2.18
C ALA A 51 -21.19 16.59 2.08
N ALA A 52 -19.92 16.79 2.43
CA ALA A 52 -18.93 15.71 2.45
C ALA A 52 -19.24 14.66 3.53
N TYR A 53 -19.72 15.09 4.71
CA TYR A 53 -20.13 14.18 5.79
C TYR A 53 -21.32 13.28 5.43
N ARG A 54 -22.18 13.67 4.48
CA ARG A 54 -23.26 12.80 3.96
C ARG A 54 -22.72 11.59 3.19
N HIS A 55 -21.53 11.71 2.60
CA HIS A 55 -20.88 10.61 1.89
C HIS A 55 -19.96 9.81 2.81
N PHE A 56 -19.24 10.48 3.70
CA PHE A 56 -18.31 9.85 4.64
C PHE A 56 -18.55 10.39 6.06
N PRO A 57 -19.18 9.59 6.94
CA PRO A 57 -19.61 10.08 8.25
C PRO A 57 -18.44 10.42 9.18
N ASN A 58 -17.25 9.86 8.95
CA ASN A 58 -16.06 10.09 9.77
C ASN A 58 -14.77 9.82 8.96
N LYS A 59 -13.62 10.15 9.57
CA LYS A 59 -12.29 9.91 8.96
C LYS A 59 -12.04 8.43 8.68
N HIS A 60 -12.49 7.54 9.56
CA HIS A 60 -12.30 6.09 9.38
C HIS A 60 -12.96 5.57 8.09
N ALA A 61 -14.23 5.88 7.86
CA ALA A 61 -14.95 5.50 6.64
C ALA A 61 -14.33 6.10 5.36
N LEU A 62 -13.78 7.31 5.46
CA LEU A 62 -13.02 7.92 4.36
C LEU A 62 -11.72 7.15 4.10
N MET A 63 -10.96 6.84 5.14
CA MET A 63 -9.70 6.09 5.01
C MET A 63 -9.92 4.69 4.46
N GLN A 64 -11.01 4.00 4.83
CA GLN A 64 -11.37 2.70 4.25
C GLN A 64 -11.54 2.79 2.74
N ALA A 65 -12.27 3.81 2.27
CA ALA A 65 -12.48 4.01 0.83
C ALA A 65 -11.21 4.44 0.08
N LEU A 66 -10.37 5.28 0.69
CA LEU A 66 -9.09 5.69 0.10
C LEU A 66 -8.11 4.52 0.01
N LEU A 67 -8.09 3.64 1.01
CA LEU A 67 -7.26 2.45 1.00
C LEU A 67 -7.77 1.41 -0.02
N ASP A 68 -9.08 1.21 -0.16
CA ASP A 68 -9.63 0.33 -1.21
C ASP A 68 -9.33 0.88 -2.63
N GLU A 69 -9.32 2.20 -2.80
CA GLU A 69 -8.87 2.86 -4.03
C GLU A 69 -7.36 2.62 -4.27
N LEU A 70 -6.50 2.62 -3.24
CA LEU A 70 -5.10 2.19 -3.41
C LEU A 70 -5.01 0.75 -3.89
N LEU A 71 -5.76 -0.17 -3.30
CA LEU A 71 -5.77 -1.58 -3.71
C LEU A 71 -6.27 -1.74 -5.16
N THR A 72 -7.23 -0.91 -5.59
CA THR A 72 -7.65 -0.85 -7.00
C THR A 72 -6.48 -0.47 -7.92
N ARG A 73 -5.67 0.52 -7.52
CA ARG A 73 -4.47 0.94 -8.28
C ARG A 73 -3.37 -0.11 -8.27
N VAL A 74 -3.22 -0.86 -7.17
CA VAL A 74 -2.31 -2.01 -7.09
C VAL A 74 -2.75 -3.07 -8.10
N LEU A 75 -4.01 -3.51 -8.04
CA LEU A 75 -4.55 -4.54 -8.93
C LEU A 75 -4.41 -4.16 -10.41
N ALA A 76 -4.57 -2.88 -10.75
CA ALA A 76 -4.38 -2.39 -12.13
C ALA A 76 -2.94 -2.54 -12.67
N ARG A 77 -1.96 -2.79 -11.80
CA ARG A 77 -0.54 -2.99 -12.16
C ARG A 77 -0.11 -4.46 -12.10
N VAL A 78 -0.98 -5.36 -11.66
CA VAL A 78 -0.67 -6.79 -11.55
C VAL A 78 -0.88 -7.45 -12.92
N ASP A 79 0.12 -8.20 -13.37
CA ASP A 79 -0.03 -9.08 -14.52
C ASP A 79 -0.81 -10.34 -14.12
N LEU A 80 -2.09 -10.37 -14.48
CA LEU A 80 -2.98 -11.50 -14.17
C LEU A 80 -2.68 -12.73 -15.02
N ALA A 81 -2.03 -12.58 -16.18
CA ALA A 81 -1.74 -13.68 -17.09
C ALA A 81 -0.45 -14.44 -16.73
N ALA A 82 0.39 -13.86 -15.87
CA ALA A 82 1.61 -14.48 -15.39
C ALA A 82 1.33 -15.73 -14.53
N ASP A 83 2.33 -16.59 -14.37
CA ASP A 83 2.30 -17.70 -13.41
C ASP A 83 2.10 -17.20 -11.97
N TRP A 84 1.65 -18.08 -11.07
CA TRP A 84 1.36 -17.72 -9.69
C TRP A 84 2.50 -16.97 -8.97
N ARG A 85 3.77 -17.33 -9.21
CA ARG A 85 4.92 -16.74 -8.53
C ARG A 85 5.14 -15.33 -9.03
N SER A 86 5.15 -15.16 -10.35
CA SER A 86 5.27 -13.87 -11.02
C SER A 86 4.10 -12.93 -10.69
N ARG A 87 2.89 -13.47 -10.54
CA ARG A 87 1.69 -12.73 -10.13
C ARG A 87 1.82 -12.20 -8.69
N LEU A 88 2.23 -13.04 -7.74
CA LEU A 88 2.45 -12.61 -6.35
C LEU A 88 3.60 -11.60 -6.22
N ARG A 89 4.70 -11.81 -6.96
CA ARG A 89 5.78 -10.80 -7.04
C ARG A 89 5.25 -9.46 -7.55
N SER A 90 4.42 -9.47 -8.58
CA SER A 90 3.81 -8.26 -9.13
C SER A 90 2.89 -7.56 -8.13
N VAL A 91 2.12 -8.30 -7.32
CA VAL A 91 1.32 -7.74 -6.22
C VAL A 91 2.22 -7.02 -5.21
N ALA A 92 3.32 -7.65 -4.78
CA ALA A 92 4.22 -7.06 -3.81
C ALA A 92 4.89 -5.77 -4.33
N VAL A 93 5.40 -5.82 -5.57
CA VAL A 93 6.04 -4.66 -6.24
C VAL A 93 5.03 -3.54 -6.45
N ALA A 94 3.84 -3.84 -7.00
CA ALA A 94 2.80 -2.85 -7.23
C ALA A 94 2.33 -2.20 -5.92
N THR A 95 2.23 -2.98 -4.83
CA THR A 95 1.88 -2.47 -3.50
C THR A 95 2.93 -1.51 -3.00
N LEU A 96 4.22 -1.89 -3.06
CA LEU A 96 5.32 -1.02 -2.65
C LEU A 96 5.33 0.30 -3.44
N ASP A 97 5.21 0.22 -4.77
CA ASP A 97 5.24 1.40 -5.64
C ASP A 97 4.05 2.33 -5.37
N VAL A 98 2.84 1.78 -5.22
CA VAL A 98 1.63 2.56 -4.94
C VAL A 98 1.69 3.16 -3.53
N PHE A 99 2.11 2.39 -2.52
CA PHE A 99 2.18 2.89 -1.14
C PHE A 99 3.20 4.01 -1.01
N THR A 100 4.33 3.93 -1.71
CA THR A 100 5.36 4.99 -1.73
C THR A 100 4.83 6.30 -2.33
N LEU A 101 3.90 6.24 -3.28
CA LEU A 101 3.25 7.43 -3.86
C LEU A 101 2.19 8.03 -2.92
N TYR A 102 1.60 7.23 -2.04
CA TYR A 102 0.49 7.62 -1.16
C TYR A 102 0.75 7.26 0.32
N PRO A 103 1.88 7.72 0.91
CA PRO A 103 2.30 7.30 2.25
C PRO A 103 1.27 7.67 3.32
N ALA A 104 0.56 8.80 3.16
CA ALA A 104 -0.50 9.25 4.06
C ALA A 104 -1.69 8.28 4.21
N ILE A 105 -1.91 7.42 3.21
CA ILE A 105 -2.96 6.39 3.25
C ILE A 105 -2.34 5.03 3.58
N ALA A 106 -1.19 4.72 2.98
CA ALA A 106 -0.50 3.44 3.13
C ALA A 106 -0.18 3.07 4.58
N VAL A 107 0.14 4.05 5.43
CA VAL A 107 0.47 3.80 6.86
C VAL A 107 -0.67 3.18 7.66
N GLU A 108 -1.91 3.28 7.20
CA GLU A 108 -3.08 2.68 7.86
C GLU A 108 -3.31 1.21 7.43
N ALA A 109 -2.63 0.75 6.38
CA ALA A 109 -2.93 -0.52 5.71
C ALA A 109 -2.72 -1.77 6.57
N THR A 110 -1.95 -1.67 7.66
CA THR A 110 -1.68 -2.78 8.58
C THR A 110 -2.75 -2.99 9.65
N VAL A 111 -3.59 -1.97 9.88
CA VAL A 111 -4.59 -1.96 10.96
C VAL A 111 -6.01 -1.69 10.47
N LEU A 112 -6.17 -1.29 9.21
CA LEU A 112 -7.44 -0.92 8.62
C LEU A 112 -7.91 -1.97 7.60
N THR A 113 -9.01 -2.64 7.91
CA THR A 113 -9.79 -3.41 6.92
C THR A 113 -10.70 -2.48 6.14
N THR A 114 -10.65 -2.51 4.82
CA THR A 114 -11.41 -1.60 3.96
C THR A 114 -12.89 -1.99 3.85
N ASN A 115 -13.19 -3.30 3.94
CA ASN A 115 -14.48 -3.90 3.58
C ASN A 115 -14.95 -3.55 2.15
N GLY A 116 -14.01 -3.18 1.28
CA GLY A 116 -14.27 -2.79 -0.10
C GLY A 116 -14.03 -3.93 -1.11
N PRO A 117 -14.51 -3.75 -2.34
CA PRO A 117 -14.38 -4.76 -3.38
C PRO A 117 -12.93 -5.02 -3.82
N ALA A 118 -12.03 -4.03 -3.73
CA ALA A 118 -10.65 -4.23 -4.15
C ALA A 118 -9.86 -5.07 -3.14
N GLU A 119 -10.13 -4.92 -1.85
CA GLU A 119 -9.60 -5.80 -0.81
C GLU A 119 -10.01 -7.25 -1.07
N THR A 120 -11.31 -7.54 -1.22
CA THR A 120 -11.77 -8.90 -1.50
C THR A 120 -11.15 -9.49 -2.78
N ARG A 121 -11.03 -8.70 -3.86
CA ARG A 121 -10.36 -9.14 -5.09
C ARG A 121 -8.87 -9.43 -4.88
N THR A 122 -8.20 -8.64 -4.05
CA THR A 122 -6.78 -8.83 -3.73
C THR A 122 -6.59 -10.12 -2.92
N ILE A 123 -7.46 -10.37 -1.94
CA ILE A 123 -7.46 -11.61 -1.15
C ILE A 123 -7.66 -12.82 -2.06
N GLU A 124 -8.68 -12.79 -2.93
CA GLU A 124 -8.99 -13.87 -3.86
C GLU A 124 -7.81 -14.15 -4.80
N LEU A 125 -7.19 -13.09 -5.36
CA LEU A 125 -6.05 -13.22 -6.25
C LEU A 125 -4.86 -13.90 -5.57
N ILE A 126 -4.56 -13.55 -4.32
CA ILE A 126 -3.44 -14.12 -3.57
C ILE A 126 -3.72 -15.59 -3.20
N LEU A 127 -4.94 -15.88 -2.73
CA LEU A 127 -5.35 -17.26 -2.42
C LEU A 127 -5.33 -18.14 -3.66
N ALA A 128 -5.86 -17.66 -4.79
CA ALA A 128 -5.86 -18.39 -6.05
C ALA A 128 -4.43 -18.68 -6.56
N ALA A 129 -3.50 -17.74 -6.39
CA ALA A 129 -2.09 -17.97 -6.73
C ALA A 129 -1.45 -19.04 -5.83
N PHE A 130 -1.70 -19.03 -4.52
CA PHE A 130 -1.22 -20.10 -3.65
C PHE A 130 -1.88 -21.46 -3.91
N ALA A 131 -3.16 -21.47 -4.33
CA ALA A 131 -3.82 -22.68 -4.78
C ALA A 131 -3.18 -23.26 -6.06
N GLU A 132 -2.84 -22.39 -7.02
CA GLU A 132 -2.09 -22.76 -8.24
C GLU A 132 -0.69 -23.33 -7.91
N ALA A 133 -0.07 -22.85 -6.82
CA ALA A 133 1.18 -23.41 -6.30
C ALA A 133 1.02 -24.82 -5.68
N GLY A 134 -0.20 -25.30 -5.46
CA GLY A 134 -0.49 -26.62 -4.88
C GLY A 134 -0.83 -26.60 -3.39
N LEU A 135 -1.00 -25.44 -2.77
CA LEU A 135 -1.46 -25.33 -1.38
C LEU A 135 -2.98 -25.40 -1.28
N ASP A 136 -3.50 -25.99 -0.21
CA ASP A 136 -4.92 -25.98 0.09
C ASP A 136 -5.21 -25.55 1.53
N SER A 137 -6.50 -25.33 1.83
CA SER A 137 -7.04 -25.21 3.19
C SER A 137 -6.21 -24.32 4.14
N ALA A 138 -5.83 -24.83 5.31
CA ALA A 138 -5.12 -24.09 6.34
C ALA A 138 -3.68 -23.67 5.93
N PRO A 139 -2.86 -24.52 5.26
CA PRO A 139 -1.60 -24.07 4.68
C PRO A 139 -1.73 -22.85 3.76
N MET A 140 -2.68 -22.87 2.81
CA MET A 140 -2.91 -21.75 1.89
C MET A 140 -3.27 -20.46 2.63
N VAL A 141 -4.19 -20.53 3.60
CA VAL A 141 -4.61 -19.35 4.38
C VAL A 141 -3.45 -18.79 5.21
N ARG A 142 -2.58 -19.65 5.77
CA ARG A 142 -1.39 -19.20 6.50
C ARG A 142 -0.38 -18.50 5.59
N HIS A 143 -0.13 -19.03 4.40
CA HIS A 143 0.75 -18.39 3.41
C HIS A 143 0.18 -17.07 2.91
N TYR A 144 -1.13 -16.99 2.67
CA TYR A 144 -1.81 -15.72 2.40
C TYR A 144 -1.60 -14.69 3.53
N ALA A 145 -1.78 -15.10 4.79
CA ALA A 145 -1.64 -14.20 5.94
C ALA A 145 -0.19 -13.71 6.09
N LEU A 146 0.80 -14.60 5.93
CA LEU A 146 2.22 -14.25 5.98
C LEU A 146 2.61 -13.30 4.85
N PHE A 147 2.21 -13.62 3.61
CA PHE A 147 2.48 -12.79 2.44
C PHE A 147 1.86 -11.40 2.60
N SER A 148 0.57 -11.34 2.93
CA SER A 148 -0.15 -10.07 3.12
C SER A 148 0.44 -9.25 4.27
N SER A 149 0.79 -9.89 5.39
CA SER A 149 1.40 -9.19 6.53
C SER A 149 2.75 -8.57 6.17
N LEU A 150 3.62 -9.32 5.48
CA LEU A 150 4.90 -8.81 5.00
C LEU A 150 4.71 -7.67 4.00
N VAL A 151 3.85 -7.88 2.98
CA VAL A 151 3.64 -6.90 1.91
C VAL A 151 3.07 -5.60 2.47
N LEU A 152 2.01 -5.67 3.27
CA LEU A 152 1.37 -4.48 3.84
C LEU A 152 2.30 -3.75 4.82
N SER A 153 2.92 -4.47 5.75
CA SER A 153 3.77 -3.86 6.79
C SER A 153 5.08 -3.32 6.22
N GLY A 154 5.73 -4.10 5.35
CA GLY A 154 6.97 -3.70 4.70
C GLY A 154 6.77 -2.51 3.76
N ALA A 155 5.77 -2.56 2.88
CA ALA A 155 5.48 -1.44 1.97
C ALA A 155 5.06 -0.17 2.73
N ALA A 156 4.23 -0.29 3.77
CA ALA A 156 3.81 0.85 4.58
C ALA A 156 4.99 1.45 5.38
N GLY A 157 5.87 0.60 5.91
CA GLY A 157 7.09 1.03 6.60
C GLY A 157 8.03 1.83 5.70
N ILE A 158 8.30 1.32 4.50
CA ILE A 158 9.13 1.98 3.48
C ILE A 158 8.49 3.29 3.02
N ALA A 159 7.19 3.28 2.74
CA ALA A 159 6.45 4.48 2.37
C ALA A 159 6.51 5.55 3.47
N ARG A 160 6.43 5.16 4.75
CA ARG A 160 6.53 6.08 5.90
C ARG A 160 7.90 6.72 6.01
N ALA A 161 8.97 5.97 5.73
CA ALA A 161 10.34 6.51 5.67
C ALA A 161 10.56 7.48 4.49
N ARG A 162 9.60 7.54 3.54
CA ARG A 162 9.61 8.39 2.35
C ARG A 162 10.76 8.13 1.36
N SER A 163 11.46 6.99 1.46
CA SER A 163 12.52 6.60 0.53
C SER A 163 12.40 5.15 0.08
N SER A 164 12.24 4.91 -1.23
CA SER A 164 12.33 3.57 -1.82
C SER A 164 13.75 2.99 -1.77
N ASP A 165 14.76 3.84 -1.59
CA ASP A 165 16.19 3.48 -1.45
C ASP A 165 16.66 3.56 0.02
N GLY A 166 15.72 3.40 0.96
CA GLY A 166 15.96 3.50 2.40
C GLY A 166 17.01 2.52 2.91
N LEU A 167 17.77 2.97 3.92
CA LEU A 167 18.70 2.13 4.66
C LEU A 167 17.94 1.36 5.74
N TRP A 168 18.17 0.06 5.83
CA TRP A 168 17.59 -0.76 6.91
C TRP A 168 18.08 -0.32 8.29
N LEU A 169 19.34 0.12 8.38
CA LEU A 169 19.94 0.72 9.57
C LEU A 169 20.62 2.04 9.20
N GLU A 170 20.30 3.10 9.95
CA GLU A 170 20.94 4.40 9.78
C GLU A 170 22.30 4.45 10.50
N GLY A 171 23.35 4.84 9.77
CA GLY A 171 24.67 5.15 10.33
C GLY A 171 25.57 3.94 10.62
N PRO A 172 26.82 4.18 11.03
CA PRO A 172 27.77 3.12 11.33
C PRO A 172 27.44 2.42 12.66
N LEU A 173 27.46 1.09 12.66
CA LEU A 173 27.33 0.29 13.87
C LEU A 173 28.66 0.31 14.64
N ARG A 174 28.73 1.13 15.70
CA ARG A 174 29.88 1.16 16.62
C ARG A 174 29.56 0.29 17.84
N VAL A 175 30.20 -0.86 17.91
CA VAL A 175 29.98 -1.86 18.95
C VAL A 175 31.31 -2.40 19.48
N ASP A 176 31.32 -2.84 20.75
CA ASP A 176 32.45 -3.60 21.31
C ASP A 176 32.43 -5.03 20.73
N PRO A 177 33.48 -5.47 20.01
CA PRO A 177 33.52 -6.83 19.44
C PRO A 177 33.54 -7.95 20.48
N THR A 178 33.95 -7.67 21.72
CA THR A 178 33.97 -8.66 22.80
C THR A 178 32.57 -8.92 23.37
N GLU A 179 31.72 -7.88 23.40
CA GLU A 179 30.32 -7.99 23.85
C GLU A 179 29.36 -8.32 22.70
N HIS A 180 29.69 -7.88 21.47
CA HIS A 180 28.83 -7.99 20.29
C HIS A 180 29.57 -8.56 19.07
N PRO A 181 30.14 -9.77 19.17
CA PRO A 181 31.01 -10.34 18.14
C PRO A 181 30.33 -10.47 16.77
N HIS A 182 29.05 -10.84 16.72
CA HIS A 182 28.32 -10.99 15.45
C HIS A 182 28.02 -9.64 14.76
N VAL A 183 27.70 -8.60 15.53
CA VAL A 183 27.47 -7.27 14.95
C VAL A 183 28.77 -6.70 14.43
N ALA A 184 29.87 -6.82 15.20
CA ALA A 184 31.18 -6.37 14.78
C ALA A 184 31.66 -7.09 13.50
N ALA A 185 31.49 -8.41 13.43
CA ALA A 185 31.91 -9.22 12.28
C ALA A 185 31.11 -8.93 11.00
N ASN A 186 29.86 -8.46 11.12
CA ASN A 186 28.95 -8.25 9.97
C ASN A 186 28.57 -6.77 9.78
N ALA A 187 29.25 -5.84 10.45
CA ALA A 187 28.84 -4.43 10.50
C ALA A 187 28.72 -3.81 9.09
N SER A 188 29.64 -4.15 8.18
CA SER A 188 29.62 -3.64 6.80
C SER A 188 28.42 -4.13 6.01
N GLU A 189 28.06 -5.42 6.15
CA GLU A 189 26.89 -6.01 5.48
C GLU A 189 25.58 -5.43 6.06
N LEU A 190 25.52 -5.30 7.39
CA LEU A 190 24.33 -4.79 8.09
C LEU A 190 23.96 -3.35 7.67
N VAL A 191 24.95 -2.45 7.52
CA VAL A 191 24.70 -1.07 7.06
C VAL A 191 24.55 -0.96 5.53
N ALA A 192 24.93 -2.01 4.80
CA ALA A 192 24.72 -2.10 3.36
C ALA A 192 23.30 -2.55 2.98
N LEU A 193 22.53 -3.09 3.93
CA LEU A 193 21.14 -3.51 3.69
C LEU A 193 20.27 -2.35 3.21
N ARG A 194 19.41 -2.65 2.22
CA ARG A 194 18.43 -1.72 1.64
C ARG A 194 17.02 -2.24 1.90
N ASP A 195 16.12 -1.35 2.30
CA ASP A 195 14.76 -1.76 2.69
C ASP A 195 14.02 -2.47 1.56
N ARG A 196 14.13 -1.95 0.33
CA ARG A 196 13.50 -2.55 -0.85
C ARG A 196 14.06 -3.94 -1.15
N GLU A 197 15.36 -4.13 -1.00
CA GLU A 197 16.00 -5.43 -1.24
C GLU A 197 15.57 -6.45 -0.19
N ILE A 198 15.55 -6.07 1.09
CA ILE A 198 15.05 -6.91 2.19
C ILE A 198 13.57 -7.25 2.01
N PHE A 199 12.75 -6.27 1.60
CA PHE A 199 11.35 -6.47 1.29
C PHE A 199 11.14 -7.53 0.20
N LEU A 200 11.84 -7.38 -0.93
CA LEU A 200 11.75 -8.34 -2.05
C LEU A 200 12.31 -9.71 -1.66
N PHE A 201 13.41 -9.75 -0.92
CA PHE A 201 13.97 -11.00 -0.39
C PHE A 201 12.98 -11.74 0.52
N GLY A 202 12.27 -11.01 1.40
CA GLY A 202 11.23 -11.57 2.24
C GLY A 202 10.07 -12.15 1.42
N VAL A 203 9.66 -11.46 0.35
CA VAL A 203 8.63 -11.94 -0.58
C VAL A 203 9.08 -13.25 -1.22
N GLU A 204 10.26 -13.28 -1.84
CA GLU A 204 10.79 -14.51 -2.47
C GLU A 204 10.89 -15.67 -1.47
N SER A 205 11.32 -15.39 -0.24
CA SER A 205 11.42 -16.39 0.83
C SER A 205 10.08 -17.05 1.16
N ILE A 206 8.98 -16.27 1.16
CA ILE A 206 7.62 -16.80 1.37
C ILE A 206 7.19 -17.65 0.17
N LEU A 207 7.47 -17.20 -1.07
CA LEU A 207 7.10 -17.95 -2.28
C LEU A 207 7.86 -19.29 -2.38
N GLU A 208 9.15 -19.30 -2.07
CA GLU A 208 9.94 -20.55 -1.99
C GLU A 208 9.44 -21.47 -0.88
N ALA A 209 9.03 -20.90 0.26
CA ALA A 209 8.43 -21.70 1.33
C ALA A 209 7.10 -22.32 0.88
N ALA A 210 6.29 -21.63 0.08
CA ALA A 210 5.07 -22.18 -0.48
C ALA A 210 5.37 -23.37 -1.42
N GLU A 211 6.34 -23.22 -2.33
CA GLU A 211 6.78 -24.32 -3.22
C GLU A 211 7.22 -25.56 -2.45
N ARG A 212 8.04 -25.38 -1.41
CA ARG A 212 8.50 -26.49 -0.57
C ARG A 212 7.37 -27.20 0.16
N HIS A 213 6.35 -26.47 0.60
CA HIS A 213 5.19 -27.07 1.29
C HIS A 213 4.17 -27.70 0.35
N ALA A 214 4.16 -27.30 -0.92
CA ALA A 214 3.31 -27.90 -1.94
C ALA A 214 3.95 -29.13 -2.60
N ALA A 215 5.26 -29.36 -2.39
CA ALA A 215 5.93 -30.56 -2.84
C ALA A 215 5.34 -31.81 -2.15
N PRO A 216 5.10 -32.90 -2.90
CA PRO A 216 4.48 -34.13 -2.39
C PRO A 216 5.37 -34.91 -1.42
#